data_AF-A0A8V5H1F4-F1
#
_entry.id   AF-A0A8V5H1F4-F1
#
_cell.length_a   1.000
_cell.length_b   1.000
_cell.length_c   1.000
_cell.angle_alpha   90.00
_cell.angle_beta   90.00
_cell.angle_gamma   90.00
#
_symmetry.space_group_name_H-M   'P 1'
#
loop_
_entity.id
_entity.type
_entity.pdbx_description
1 polymer ?
#
loop_
_entity_poly.entity_id
_entity_poly.type
_entity_poly.pdbx_seq_one_letter_code
_entity_poly.pdbx_strand_id
1 'polypeptide(L)'
;MQGTLNTGGGTPQETPFLGGGTPRTLLAAWAACGVFTVWAWPRVAVVPYGGSVAINCSRSACPLGNTTLGLDTPLLVALGATGHQWQSFWLLNVSQWNPGKATCYGQCGDSQGNASAEVLVYRLPDQVLLDPLPPLPMGESQNLTCHVLEVAPVVNLTVTLRRGADTLRTVGFGAVNGSTNVTVTHVLSAGPEDHGQDVTCHAELSLRPHGPLFATSMSPPQWLGMCSPVSPDWFPVWWEHWNWCAPSPWPPRRAPHGG
;
A
#
# COMPACT_ATOMS: atom_id res chain seq x y z
N MET A 1 28.19 -42.37 55.04
CA MET A 1 29.19 -43.40 55.41
C MET A 1 28.53 -44.74 55.18
N GLN A 2 28.84 -45.35 54.04
CA GLN A 2 29.55 -46.65 53.93
C GLN A 2 28.65 -47.83 54.38
N GLY A 3 28.40 -48.85 53.57
CA GLY A 3 29.34 -49.48 52.64
C GLY A 3 28.70 -50.22 51.48
N THR A 4 29.62 -50.70 50.65
CA THR A 4 29.53 -51.16 49.28
C THR A 4 29.55 -52.68 49.15
N LEU A 5 29.15 -53.13 47.95
CA LEU A 5 29.77 -54.15 47.08
C LEU A 5 29.21 -55.59 47.00
N ASN A 6 29.21 -56.03 45.72
CA ASN A 6 29.25 -57.38 45.13
C ASN A 6 27.92 -58.10 44.86
N THR A 7 27.49 -58.26 43.59
CA THR A 7 28.00 -59.10 42.47
C THR A 7 27.79 -60.60 42.68
N GLY A 8 26.99 -61.21 41.79
CA GLY A 8 26.78 -62.65 41.69
C GLY A 8 25.91 -62.96 40.49
N GLY A 9 26.55 -63.25 39.36
CA GLY A 9 25.90 -63.69 38.12
C GLY A 9 25.44 -65.14 38.18
N GLY A 10 24.43 -65.45 37.36
CA GLY A 10 23.96 -66.80 37.07
C GLY A 10 22.91 -66.76 35.96
N THR A 11 23.34 -67.02 34.73
CA THR A 11 22.50 -67.40 33.59
C THR A 11 22.41 -68.95 33.52
N PRO A 12 21.73 -69.55 32.52
CA PRO A 12 20.29 -69.53 32.26
C PRO A 12 19.73 -70.97 32.28
N GLN A 13 18.41 -71.15 32.35
CA GLN A 13 17.78 -72.43 31.99
C GLN A 13 16.61 -72.17 31.03
N GLU A 14 16.84 -72.50 29.76
CA GLU A 14 15.81 -72.64 28.73
C GLU A 14 14.91 -73.83 29.03
N THR A 15 13.61 -73.71 28.75
CA THR A 15 12.89 -74.49 27.71
C THR A 15 11.43 -74.03 27.60
N PRO A 16 10.75 -74.29 26.47
CA PRO A 16 9.97 -73.28 25.77
C PRO A 16 8.46 -73.51 25.89
N PHE A 17 7.67 -72.44 25.75
CA PHE A 17 6.31 -72.56 25.25
C PHE A 17 6.11 -71.57 24.10
N LEU A 18 5.94 -72.17 22.92
CA LEU A 18 5.48 -71.56 21.69
C LEU A 18 4.09 -70.93 21.91
N GLY A 19 3.98 -69.65 21.65
CA GLY A 19 2.71 -68.93 21.64
C GLY A 19 2.86 -67.60 20.92
N GLY A 20 2.72 -67.63 19.60
CA GLY A 20 2.77 -66.44 18.75
C GLY A 20 1.66 -65.46 19.12
N GLY A 21 2.06 -64.26 19.51
CA GLY A 21 1.18 -63.10 19.65
C GLY A 21 2.01 -61.86 19.40
N THR A 22 1.81 -61.21 18.27
CA THR A 22 2.43 -59.92 17.96
C THR A 22 2.00 -58.90 19.04
N PRO A 23 2.93 -58.20 19.70
CA PRO A 23 2.53 -57.10 20.57
C PRO A 23 2.07 -55.98 19.64
N ARG A 24 0.75 -55.82 19.50
CA ARG A 24 0.16 -54.56 19.03
C ARG A 24 0.58 -53.50 20.02
N THR A 25 1.69 -52.82 19.71
CA THR A 25 2.03 -51.53 20.30
C THR A 25 0.85 -50.59 20.03
N LEU A 26 -0.02 -50.45 21.03
CA LEU A 26 -1.01 -49.38 21.09
C LEU A 26 -0.20 -48.09 21.26
N LEU A 27 0.13 -47.46 20.15
CA LEU A 27 0.51 -46.05 20.15
C LEU A 27 -0.73 -45.29 20.64
N ALA A 28 -0.76 -44.99 21.94
CA ALA A 28 -1.65 -43.98 22.46
C ALA A 28 -1.27 -42.67 21.76
N ALA A 29 -2.02 -42.32 20.71
CA ALA A 29 -1.94 -41.01 20.12
C ALA A 29 -2.51 -40.04 21.15
N TRP A 30 -1.62 -39.39 21.88
CA TRP A 30 -1.90 -38.20 22.67
C TRP A 30 -2.48 -37.20 21.67
N ALA A 31 -3.80 -37.10 21.59
CA ALA A 31 -4.44 -36.01 20.89
C ALA A 31 -4.02 -34.75 21.66
N ALA A 32 -3.07 -34.01 21.11
CA ALA A 32 -2.73 -32.71 21.64
C ALA A 32 -4.02 -31.90 21.64
N CYS A 33 -4.56 -31.60 22.83
CA CYS A 33 -5.64 -30.63 22.99
C CYS A 33 -5.08 -29.27 22.60
N GLY A 34 -5.07 -28.99 21.29
CA GLY A 34 -4.76 -27.68 20.77
C GLY A 34 -5.84 -26.69 21.23
N VAL A 35 -5.42 -25.51 21.66
CA VAL A 35 -6.33 -24.39 21.91
C VAL A 35 -7.08 -24.10 20.61
N PHE A 36 -8.38 -23.83 20.69
CA PHE A 36 -9.17 -23.46 19.53
C PHE A 36 -8.70 -22.10 19.00
N THR A 37 -8.22 -22.06 17.76
CA THR A 37 -7.68 -20.84 17.15
C THR A 37 -8.46 -20.44 15.92
N VAL A 38 -8.60 -19.14 15.71
CA VAL A 38 -9.20 -18.52 14.53
C VAL A 38 -8.16 -17.65 13.84
N TRP A 39 -8.20 -17.61 12.52
CA TRP A 39 -7.33 -16.76 11.70
C TRP A 39 -8.17 -15.96 10.71
N ALA A 40 -7.69 -14.77 10.38
CA ALA A 40 -8.27 -13.91 9.36
C ALA A 40 -7.23 -13.67 8.27
N TRP A 41 -7.62 -13.86 7.02
CA TRP A 41 -6.77 -13.60 5.87
C TRP A 41 -7.53 -12.84 4.76
N PRO A 42 -6.94 -11.80 4.15
CA PRO A 42 -5.62 -11.22 4.48
C PRO A 42 -5.63 -10.49 5.83
N ARG A 43 -4.45 -10.21 6.40
CA ARG A 43 -4.31 -9.40 7.62
C ARG A 43 -4.76 -7.95 7.41
N VAL A 44 -4.56 -7.45 6.19
CA VAL A 44 -5.04 -6.15 5.72
C VAL A 44 -5.74 -6.39 4.38
N ALA A 45 -7.05 -6.18 4.34
CA ALA A 45 -7.86 -6.26 3.13
C ALA A 45 -7.83 -4.90 2.42
N VAL A 46 -7.13 -4.84 1.28
CA VAL A 46 -6.99 -3.62 0.47
C VAL A 46 -8.08 -3.58 -0.59
N VAL A 47 -8.84 -2.49 -0.66
CA VAL A 47 -9.99 -2.36 -1.56
C VAL A 47 -10.14 -0.92 -2.07
N PRO A 48 -10.46 -0.70 -3.37
CA PRO A 48 -10.77 0.64 -3.84
C PRO A 48 -12.09 1.13 -3.23
N TYR A 49 -12.25 2.44 -3.09
CA TYR A 49 -13.51 3.04 -2.63
C TYR A 49 -14.69 2.61 -3.53
N GLY A 50 -15.77 2.11 -2.92
CA GLY A 50 -16.93 1.53 -3.61
C GLY A 50 -16.69 0.10 -4.13
N GLY A 51 -15.48 -0.45 -3.95
CA GLY A 51 -15.12 -1.81 -4.31
C GLY A 51 -15.64 -2.85 -3.33
N SER A 52 -15.34 -4.12 -3.62
CA SER A 52 -15.66 -5.25 -2.75
C SER A 52 -14.42 -6.14 -2.58
N VAL A 53 -14.27 -6.73 -1.40
CA VAL A 53 -13.10 -7.56 -1.06
C VAL A 53 -13.52 -8.72 -0.15
N ALA A 54 -12.87 -9.87 -0.30
CA ALA A 54 -13.13 -11.04 0.53
C ALA A 54 -12.17 -11.10 1.73
N ILE A 55 -12.71 -11.51 2.88
CA ILE A 55 -11.96 -11.92 4.07
C ILE A 55 -12.28 -13.39 4.32
N ASN A 56 -11.23 -14.21 4.42
CA ASN A 56 -11.32 -15.62 4.74
C ASN A 56 -11.06 -15.78 6.24
N CYS A 57 -12.09 -16.18 6.96
CA CYS A 57 -11.95 -16.64 8.32
C CYS A 57 -11.64 -18.14 8.29
N SER A 58 -10.64 -18.58 9.02
CA SER A 58 -10.32 -20.00 9.18
C SER A 58 -10.17 -20.36 10.65
N ARG A 59 -10.30 -21.64 10.97
CA ARG A 59 -10.26 -22.14 12.35
C ARG A 59 -9.53 -23.46 12.47
N SER A 60 -9.05 -23.77 13.67
CA SER A 60 -8.50 -25.09 13.97
C SER A 60 -9.58 -26.18 13.93
N ALA A 61 -9.15 -27.45 13.95
CA ALA A 61 -10.04 -28.57 14.08
C ALA A 61 -10.85 -28.49 15.40
N CYS A 62 -12.12 -28.89 15.33
CA CYS A 62 -13.00 -28.96 16.49
C CYS A 62 -13.52 -30.39 16.63
N PRO A 63 -13.12 -31.14 17.67
CA PRO A 63 -13.54 -32.53 17.86
C PRO A 63 -15.04 -32.69 18.13
N LEU A 64 -15.67 -31.67 18.73
CA LEU A 64 -17.09 -31.70 19.12
C LEU A 64 -18.07 -31.53 17.95
N GLY A 65 -17.59 -31.11 16.77
CA GLY A 65 -18.39 -30.90 15.56
C GLY A 65 -19.34 -29.69 15.59
N ASN A 66 -19.71 -29.17 16.76
CA ASN A 66 -20.54 -27.98 16.94
C ASN A 66 -19.71 -26.69 16.80
N THR A 67 -19.52 -26.22 15.56
CA THR A 67 -18.71 -25.01 15.32
C THR A 67 -19.50 -23.88 14.69
N THR A 68 -19.27 -22.68 15.19
CA THR A 68 -19.66 -21.44 14.53
C THR A 68 -18.42 -20.71 14.02
N LEU A 69 -18.55 -20.07 12.86
CA LEU A 69 -17.54 -19.20 12.30
C LEU A 69 -18.26 -18.02 11.65
N GLY A 70 -17.95 -16.81 12.09
CA GLY A 70 -18.62 -15.59 11.70
C GLY A 70 -17.65 -14.44 11.51
N LEU A 71 -18.19 -13.34 10.98
CA LEU A 71 -17.48 -12.08 10.82
C LEU A 71 -18.29 -10.95 11.46
N ASP A 72 -17.64 -10.17 12.30
CA ASP A 72 -18.18 -8.94 12.89
C ASP A 72 -17.53 -7.72 12.22
N THR A 73 -18.35 -6.85 11.65
CA THR A 73 -17.93 -5.66 10.90
C THR A 73 -19.12 -4.72 10.68
N PRO A 74 -18.91 -3.39 10.64
CA PRO A 74 -19.97 -2.44 10.31
C PRO A 74 -20.35 -2.43 8.81
N LEU A 75 -19.59 -3.14 7.97
CA LEU A 75 -19.79 -3.17 6.52
C LEU A 75 -20.86 -4.19 6.10
N LEU A 76 -21.43 -3.99 4.91
CA LEU A 76 -22.34 -4.96 4.32
C LEU A 76 -21.58 -6.23 3.93
N VAL A 77 -22.10 -7.40 4.35
CA VAL A 77 -21.44 -8.70 4.12
C VAL A 77 -22.32 -9.62 3.28
N ALA A 78 -21.71 -10.31 2.32
CA ALA A 78 -22.27 -11.48 1.67
C ALA A 78 -21.46 -12.74 1.97
N LEU A 79 -22.15 -13.87 2.12
CA LEU A 79 -21.48 -15.16 2.31
C LEU A 79 -20.83 -15.59 1.00
N GLY A 80 -19.54 -15.91 1.07
CA GLY A 80 -18.77 -16.49 -0.02
C GLY A 80 -18.69 -18.02 0.08
N ALA A 81 -17.69 -18.56 -0.60
CA ALA A 81 -17.36 -19.98 -0.54
C ALA A 81 -17.06 -20.45 0.89
N THR A 82 -17.36 -21.71 1.14
CA THR A 82 -17.16 -22.37 2.44
C THR A 82 -16.35 -23.64 2.27
N GLY A 83 -15.58 -24.00 3.29
CA GLY A 83 -14.85 -25.24 3.38
C GLY A 83 -14.90 -25.81 4.78
N HIS A 84 -14.31 -26.99 4.97
CA HIS A 84 -14.39 -27.72 6.25
C HIS A 84 -13.94 -26.94 7.50
N GLN A 85 -13.05 -25.97 7.35
CA GLN A 85 -12.44 -25.20 8.45
C GLN A 85 -12.32 -23.70 8.13
N TRP A 86 -13.01 -23.22 7.09
CA TRP A 86 -12.94 -21.82 6.71
C TRP A 86 -14.22 -21.36 6.03
N GLN A 87 -14.50 -20.08 6.15
CA GLN A 87 -15.63 -19.40 5.50
C GLN A 87 -15.11 -18.09 4.92
N SER A 88 -15.43 -17.84 3.66
CA SER A 88 -15.17 -16.55 3.02
C SER A 88 -16.36 -15.61 3.23
N PHE A 89 -16.06 -14.36 3.55
CA PHE A 89 -17.01 -13.28 3.73
C PHE A 89 -16.64 -12.14 2.79
N TRP A 90 -17.57 -11.74 1.93
CA TRP A 90 -17.40 -10.61 1.00
C TRP A 90 -17.89 -9.33 1.65
N LEU A 91 -16.98 -8.37 1.83
CA LEU A 91 -17.31 -7.00 2.16
C LEU A 91 -17.76 -6.29 0.88
N LEU A 92 -19.01 -5.85 0.83
CA LEU A 92 -19.63 -5.29 -0.36
C LEU A 92 -19.67 -3.76 -0.33
N ASN A 93 -19.43 -3.14 -1.48
CA ASN A 93 -19.58 -1.71 -1.73
C ASN A 93 -18.98 -0.83 -0.60
N VAL A 94 -17.69 -1.04 -0.35
CA VAL A 94 -16.98 -0.40 0.77
C VAL A 94 -16.78 1.09 0.48
N SER A 95 -17.69 1.91 0.99
CA SER A 95 -17.74 3.37 0.78
C SER A 95 -17.42 4.17 2.05
N GLN A 96 -16.98 3.50 3.11
CA GLN A 96 -16.46 4.16 4.31
C GLN A 96 -14.94 4.19 4.25
N TRP A 97 -14.32 5.36 4.42
CA TRP A 97 -12.85 5.50 4.34
C TRP A 97 -12.10 4.84 5.49
N ASN A 98 -12.70 4.77 6.67
CA ASN A 98 -12.13 4.11 7.84
C ASN A 98 -13.20 3.26 8.53
N PRO A 99 -13.48 2.05 7.99
CA PRO A 99 -14.46 1.14 8.59
C PRO A 99 -13.90 0.38 9.81
N GLY A 100 -12.60 0.53 10.09
CA GLY A 100 -11.94 -0.17 11.19
C GLY A 100 -11.61 -1.63 10.87
N LYS A 101 -11.66 -2.47 11.90
CA LYS A 101 -11.26 -3.88 11.84
C LYS A 101 -12.47 -4.77 11.63
N ALA A 102 -12.36 -5.71 10.70
CA ALA A 102 -13.29 -6.81 10.54
C ALA A 102 -12.80 -7.99 11.38
N THR A 103 -13.61 -8.49 12.33
CA THR A 103 -13.19 -9.50 13.30
C THR A 103 -13.84 -10.84 12.99
N CYS A 104 -13.04 -11.80 12.55
CA CYS A 104 -13.42 -13.20 12.48
C CYS A 104 -13.57 -13.73 13.90
N TYR A 105 -14.68 -14.39 14.19
CA TYR A 105 -14.90 -15.07 15.47
C TYR A 105 -15.36 -16.50 15.21
N GLY A 106 -15.04 -17.39 16.13
CA GLY A 106 -15.52 -18.76 16.10
C GLY A 106 -15.60 -19.38 17.48
N GLN A 107 -16.40 -20.42 17.58
CA GLN A 107 -16.62 -21.16 18.82
C GLN A 107 -16.62 -22.67 18.56
N CYS A 108 -16.07 -23.43 19.51
CA CYS A 108 -16.03 -24.88 19.56
C CYS A 108 -16.29 -25.32 21.01
N GLY A 109 -17.53 -25.73 21.32
CA GLY A 109 -17.97 -25.93 22.70
C GLY A 109 -17.77 -24.66 23.55
N ASP A 110 -17.04 -24.78 24.66
CA ASP A 110 -16.72 -23.65 25.55
C ASP A 110 -15.48 -22.85 25.12
N SER A 111 -14.78 -23.30 24.08
CA SER A 111 -13.61 -22.61 23.55
C SER A 111 -14.01 -21.62 22.47
N GLN A 112 -13.51 -20.38 22.56
CA GLN A 112 -13.71 -19.33 21.56
C GLN A 112 -12.38 -18.80 21.05
N GLY A 113 -12.38 -18.32 19.81
CA GLY A 113 -11.23 -17.68 19.19
C GLY A 113 -11.66 -16.52 18.30
N ASN A 114 -10.80 -15.52 18.18
CA ASN A 114 -11.01 -14.41 17.27
C ASN A 114 -9.70 -14.01 16.58
N ALA A 115 -9.84 -13.37 15.42
CA ALA A 115 -8.76 -12.76 14.68
C ALA A 115 -9.30 -11.59 13.86
N SER A 116 -8.56 -10.50 13.81
CA SER A 116 -8.99 -9.30 13.09
C SER A 116 -8.19 -9.09 11.81
N ALA A 117 -8.85 -8.58 10.79
CA ALA A 117 -8.27 -8.03 9.59
C ALA A 117 -8.58 -6.53 9.51
N GLU A 118 -7.58 -5.71 9.21
CA GLU A 118 -7.79 -4.29 8.91
C GLU A 118 -8.30 -4.12 7.50
N VAL A 119 -9.18 -3.14 7.26
CA VAL A 119 -9.68 -2.84 5.91
C VAL A 119 -9.10 -1.49 5.48
N LEU A 120 -8.24 -1.53 4.46
CA LEU A 120 -7.61 -0.35 3.88
C LEU A 120 -8.36 0.03 2.61
N VAL A 121 -9.01 1.19 2.65
CA VAL A 121 -9.74 1.75 1.51
C VAL A 121 -8.88 2.80 0.81
N TYR A 122 -8.77 2.70 -0.51
CA TYR A 122 -7.92 3.60 -1.29
C TYR A 122 -8.66 4.24 -2.48
N ARG A 123 -8.11 5.36 -2.96
CA ARG A 123 -8.46 6.01 -4.22
C ARG A 123 -7.18 6.53 -4.86
N LEU A 124 -7.01 6.20 -6.15
CA LEU A 124 -5.80 6.48 -6.90
C LEU A 124 -5.70 7.98 -7.24
N PRO A 125 -4.48 8.52 -7.40
CA PRO A 125 -4.27 9.90 -7.83
C PRO A 125 -4.52 10.07 -9.34
N ASP A 126 -5.76 9.84 -9.81
CA ASP A 126 -6.06 9.83 -11.25
C ASP A 126 -5.94 11.23 -11.90
N GLN A 127 -6.02 12.29 -11.09
CA GLN A 127 -5.99 13.67 -11.56
C GLN A 127 -4.84 14.44 -10.91
N VAL A 128 -3.79 14.67 -11.69
CA VAL A 128 -2.63 15.48 -11.32
C VAL A 128 -2.57 16.67 -12.26
N LEU A 129 -2.71 17.87 -11.71
CA LEU A 129 -2.79 19.12 -12.45
C LEU A 129 -1.62 20.01 -12.02
N LEU A 130 -0.89 20.52 -13.00
CA LEU A 130 0.11 21.56 -12.78
C LEU A 130 -0.50 22.88 -13.26
N ASP A 131 -0.41 23.93 -12.45
CA ASP A 131 -0.88 25.26 -12.85
C ASP A 131 -0.14 25.73 -14.11
N PRO A 132 -0.79 26.54 -14.98
CA PRO A 132 -0.17 27.04 -16.19
C PRO A 132 1.15 27.76 -15.90
N LEU A 133 2.18 27.42 -16.68
CA LEU A 133 3.51 27.95 -16.53
C LEU A 133 3.75 29.05 -17.57
N PRO A 134 3.61 30.34 -17.21
CA PRO A 134 3.97 31.41 -18.12
C PRO A 134 5.49 31.44 -18.34
N PRO A 135 5.95 32.08 -19.43
CA PRO A 135 7.37 32.34 -19.63
C PRO A 135 7.95 33.14 -18.46
N LEU A 136 9.08 32.67 -17.93
CA LEU A 136 9.74 33.26 -16.77
C LEU A 136 10.77 34.30 -17.24
N PRO A 137 10.71 35.55 -16.75
CA PRO A 137 11.75 36.53 -17.00
C PRO A 137 13.09 36.12 -16.39
N MET A 138 14.18 36.43 -17.09
CA MET A 138 15.53 36.13 -16.58
C MET A 138 15.79 36.82 -15.24
N GLY A 139 16.24 36.04 -14.25
CA GLY A 139 16.55 36.54 -12.90
C GLY A 139 15.33 36.62 -11.97
N GLU A 140 14.14 36.27 -12.45
CA GLU A 140 12.93 36.16 -11.63
C GLU A 140 12.67 34.71 -11.20
N SER A 141 11.74 34.57 -10.25
CA SER A 141 11.27 33.27 -9.76
C SER A 141 9.75 33.24 -9.72
N GLN A 142 9.15 32.10 -10.02
CA GLN A 142 7.70 31.93 -9.97
C GLN A 142 7.29 30.70 -9.18
N ASN A 143 6.07 30.71 -8.64
CA ASN A 143 5.53 29.57 -7.92
C ASN A 143 5.03 28.51 -8.92
N LEU A 144 5.63 27.33 -8.87
CA LEU A 144 5.05 26.10 -9.41
C LEU A 144 4.03 25.57 -8.42
N THR A 145 2.79 25.41 -8.84
CA THR A 145 1.72 24.83 -8.01
C THR A 145 1.19 23.58 -8.69
N CYS A 146 1.23 22.46 -7.97
CA CYS A 146 0.65 21.20 -8.40
C CYS A 146 -0.49 20.79 -7.49
N HIS A 147 -1.56 20.30 -8.09
CA HIS A 147 -2.76 19.78 -7.43
C HIS A 147 -2.91 18.29 -7.74
N VAL A 148 -3.09 17.49 -6.70
CA VAL A 148 -3.49 16.08 -6.82
C VAL A 148 -4.86 15.95 -6.20
N LEU A 149 -5.83 15.53 -6.98
CA LEU A 149 -7.24 15.54 -6.58
C LEU A 149 -7.69 14.16 -6.12
N GLU A 150 -8.58 14.17 -5.12
CA GLU A 150 -9.33 13.02 -4.62
C GLU A 150 -8.49 11.77 -4.36
N VAL A 151 -7.43 11.89 -3.57
CA VAL A 151 -6.50 10.79 -3.30
C VAL A 151 -6.60 10.29 -1.85
N ALA A 152 -6.50 8.97 -1.67
CA ALA A 152 -6.47 8.33 -0.36
C ALA A 152 -5.76 6.96 -0.38
N PRO A 153 -5.09 6.55 0.71
CA PRO A 153 -4.81 7.32 1.91
C PRO A 153 -3.63 8.28 1.70
N VAL A 154 -3.77 9.53 2.15
CA VAL A 154 -2.79 10.60 1.87
C VAL A 154 -1.44 10.35 2.55
N VAL A 155 -1.43 9.65 3.69
CA VAL A 155 -0.17 9.28 4.39
C VAL A 155 0.76 8.40 3.54
N ASN A 156 0.21 7.71 2.55
CA ASN A 156 0.95 6.86 1.63
C ASN A 156 1.26 7.54 0.29
N LEU A 157 0.93 8.82 0.15
CA LEU A 157 1.14 9.61 -1.05
C LEU A 157 2.46 10.36 -0.97
N THR A 158 3.21 10.32 -2.06
CA THR A 158 4.38 11.16 -2.31
C THR A 158 4.16 11.97 -3.57
N VAL A 159 4.41 13.28 -3.52
CA VAL A 159 4.33 14.17 -4.68
C VAL A 159 5.69 14.75 -4.98
N THR A 160 6.12 14.66 -6.24
CA THR A 160 7.43 15.11 -6.71
C THR A 160 7.29 16.07 -7.89
N LEU A 161 7.80 17.29 -7.73
CA LEU A 161 7.97 18.27 -8.79
C LEU A 161 9.32 18.08 -9.46
N ARG A 162 9.34 18.05 -10.79
CA ARG A 162 10.55 17.83 -11.59
C ARG A 162 10.67 18.84 -12.72
N ARG A 163 11.92 19.14 -13.10
CA ARG A 163 12.30 19.87 -14.30
C ARG A 163 13.27 19.01 -15.10
N GLY A 164 12.82 18.51 -16.25
CA GLY A 164 13.52 17.48 -17.00
C GLY A 164 13.79 16.26 -16.11
N ALA A 165 15.07 15.92 -15.95
CA ALA A 165 15.49 14.84 -15.06
C ALA A 165 15.60 15.27 -13.59
N ASP A 166 15.69 16.57 -13.31
CA ASP A 166 16.02 17.11 -12.00
C ASP A 166 14.80 17.12 -11.07
N THR A 167 15.00 16.72 -9.81
CA THR A 167 13.99 16.80 -8.76
C THR A 167 14.05 18.16 -8.09
N LEU A 168 12.98 18.95 -8.22
CA LEU A 168 12.88 20.27 -7.60
C LEU A 168 12.41 20.18 -6.15
N ARG A 169 11.37 19.37 -5.91
CA ARG A 169 10.78 19.19 -4.58
C ARG A 169 10.08 17.85 -4.48
N THR A 170 10.27 17.16 -3.36
CA THR A 170 9.48 15.97 -2.98
C THR A 170 8.77 16.24 -1.66
N VAL A 171 7.48 15.91 -1.58
CA VAL A 171 6.64 16.13 -0.40
C VAL A 171 5.87 14.85 -0.09
N GLY A 172 5.97 14.41 1.16
CA GLY A 172 5.07 13.43 1.76
C GLY A 172 4.07 14.13 2.68
N PHE A 173 3.01 13.43 3.05
CA PHE A 173 1.89 13.99 3.82
C PHE A 173 1.63 13.21 5.11
N GLY A 174 0.98 13.87 6.07
CA GLY A 174 0.49 13.23 7.28
C GLY A 174 -0.79 12.43 7.06
N ALA A 175 -1.24 11.75 8.13
CA ALA A 175 -2.51 11.06 8.13
C ALA A 175 -3.68 12.05 8.03
N VAL A 176 -4.55 11.82 7.05
CA VAL A 176 -5.81 12.53 6.86
C VAL A 176 -6.90 11.47 6.69
N ASN A 177 -8.05 11.70 7.34
CA ASN A 177 -9.19 10.83 7.19
C ASN A 177 -9.87 11.07 5.84
N GLY A 178 -10.00 10.01 5.06
CA GLY A 178 -10.70 10.02 3.78
C GLY A 178 -9.89 10.58 2.62
N SER A 179 -10.60 10.77 1.51
CA SER A 179 -10.06 11.37 0.29
C SER A 179 -10.00 12.88 0.40
N THR A 180 -8.88 13.46 -0.05
CA THR A 180 -8.69 14.90 -0.06
C THR A 180 -7.91 15.35 -1.30
N ASN A 181 -7.95 16.64 -1.57
CA ASN A 181 -7.10 17.29 -2.56
C ASN A 181 -5.84 17.81 -1.85
N VAL A 182 -4.68 17.54 -2.43
CA VAL A 182 -3.41 18.08 -1.91
C VAL A 182 -2.82 19.06 -2.90
N THR A 183 -2.13 20.06 -2.39
CA THR A 183 -1.47 21.09 -3.19
C THR A 183 -0.02 21.23 -2.75
N VAL A 184 0.90 21.18 -3.72
CA VAL A 184 2.33 21.31 -3.51
C VAL A 184 2.83 22.50 -4.30
N THR A 185 3.43 23.45 -3.60
CA THR A 185 4.04 24.63 -4.21
C THR A 185 5.56 24.55 -4.20
N HIS A 186 6.24 25.17 -5.14
CA HIS A 186 7.70 25.34 -5.11
C HIS A 186 8.10 26.61 -5.84
N VAL A 187 9.02 27.38 -5.26
CA VAL A 187 9.58 28.56 -5.92
C VAL A 187 10.57 28.09 -6.98
N LEU A 188 10.19 28.16 -8.24
CA LEU A 188 11.05 27.84 -9.37
C LEU A 188 11.92 29.05 -9.71
N SER A 189 13.23 28.85 -9.60
CA SER A 189 14.24 29.71 -10.18
C SER A 189 14.87 28.98 -11.37
N ALA A 190 14.95 29.64 -12.52
CA ALA A 190 15.51 29.03 -13.73
C ALA A 190 16.35 30.03 -14.52
N GLY A 191 17.40 29.50 -15.15
CA GLY A 191 18.33 30.26 -15.98
C GLY A 191 18.13 30.01 -17.48
N PRO A 192 18.89 30.71 -18.34
CA PRO A 192 18.87 30.50 -19.79
C PRO A 192 19.13 29.05 -20.23
N GLU A 193 19.91 28.30 -19.44
CA GLU A 193 20.27 26.91 -19.67
C GLU A 193 19.11 25.92 -19.49
N ASP A 194 18.10 26.33 -18.71
CA ASP A 194 16.88 25.58 -18.40
C ASP A 194 15.77 25.80 -19.44
N HIS A 195 16.00 26.70 -20.39
CA HIS A 195 15.05 27.00 -21.46
C HIS A 195 14.71 25.74 -22.25
N GLY A 196 13.41 25.47 -22.34
CA GLY A 196 12.84 24.35 -23.04
C GLY A 196 12.95 23.00 -22.35
N GLN A 197 13.23 22.99 -21.05
CA GLN A 197 13.02 21.82 -20.20
C GLN A 197 11.54 21.64 -19.89
N ASP A 198 11.09 20.39 -19.75
CA ASP A 198 9.74 20.08 -19.32
C ASP A 198 9.62 20.15 -17.79
N VAL A 199 8.60 20.82 -17.29
CA VAL A 199 8.22 20.81 -15.89
C VAL A 199 7.04 19.85 -15.72
N THR A 200 7.17 18.94 -14.75
CA THR A 200 6.17 17.91 -14.48
C THR A 200 5.91 17.76 -12.98
N CYS A 201 4.69 17.37 -12.63
CA CYS A 201 4.33 16.94 -11.30
C CYS A 201 3.98 15.45 -11.30
N HIS A 202 4.59 14.69 -10.41
CA HIS A 202 4.41 13.25 -10.25
C HIS A 202 3.75 12.97 -8.91
N ALA A 203 2.70 12.16 -8.90
CA ALA A 203 2.03 11.68 -7.71
C ALA A 203 2.17 10.15 -7.63
N GLU A 204 2.63 9.67 -6.47
CA GLU A 204 2.90 8.26 -6.24
C GLU A 204 2.18 7.80 -4.97
N LEU A 205 1.26 6.84 -5.12
CA LEU A 205 0.55 6.21 -4.01
C LEU A 205 1.03 4.76 -3.84
N SER A 206 1.64 4.48 -2.69
CA SER A 206 2.16 3.14 -2.38
C SER A 206 1.31 2.45 -1.30
N LEU A 207 0.73 1.30 -1.62
CA LEU A 207 -0.01 0.49 -0.65
C LEU A 207 0.82 -0.66 -0.06
N ARG A 208 2.14 -0.68 -0.33
CA ARG A 208 3.04 -1.70 0.20
C ARG A 208 3.21 -1.54 1.72
N PRO A 209 3.37 -2.64 2.48
CA PRO A 209 3.45 -4.03 2.03
C PRO A 209 2.07 -4.71 1.86
N HIS A 210 0.97 -4.01 2.12
CA HIS A 210 -0.35 -4.61 2.31
C HIS A 210 -1.14 -4.80 1.00
N GLY A 211 -0.78 -4.07 -0.05
CA GLY A 211 -1.34 -4.23 -1.39
C GLY A 211 -0.24 -4.43 -2.44
N PRO A 212 -0.56 -5.09 -3.56
CA PRO A 212 0.33 -5.14 -4.71
C PRO A 212 0.43 -3.78 -5.43
N LEU A 213 -0.43 -2.83 -5.06
CA LEU A 213 -0.64 -1.60 -5.79
C LEU A 213 0.40 -0.55 -5.44
N PHE A 214 1.05 -0.13 -6.52
CA PHE A 214 1.88 1.04 -6.61
C PHE A 214 1.33 1.81 -7.79
N ALA A 215 0.71 2.96 -7.52
CA ALA A 215 0.06 3.75 -8.55
C ALA A 215 0.79 5.07 -8.71
N THR A 216 1.11 5.40 -9.95
CA THR A 216 1.78 6.64 -10.30
C THR A 216 0.94 7.36 -11.33
N SER A 217 0.79 8.67 -11.15
CA SER A 217 0.13 9.56 -12.09
C SER A 217 0.97 10.82 -12.24
N MET A 218 0.88 11.47 -13.39
CA MET A 218 1.71 12.62 -13.73
C MET A 218 0.88 13.68 -14.45
N SER A 219 1.15 14.94 -14.17
CA SER A 219 0.59 16.04 -14.96
C SER A 219 1.10 15.99 -16.40
N PRO A 220 0.35 16.54 -17.37
CA PRO A 220 0.91 16.86 -18.68
C PRO A 220 2.20 17.69 -18.53
N PRO A 221 3.25 17.42 -19.31
CA PRO A 221 4.48 18.22 -19.26
C PRO A 221 4.18 19.64 -19.73
N GLN A 222 4.74 20.62 -19.02
CA GLN A 222 4.68 22.03 -19.41
C GLN A 222 6.06 22.54 -19.76
N TRP A 223 6.15 23.26 -20.87
CA TRP A 223 7.41 23.75 -21.39
C TRP A 223 7.89 24.99 -20.63
N LEU A 224 9.12 24.96 -20.14
CA LEU A 224 9.71 26.09 -19.42
C LEU A 224 10.28 27.12 -20.40
N GLY A 225 9.55 28.20 -20.62
CA GLY A 225 9.99 29.34 -21.41
C GLY A 225 10.76 30.36 -20.60
N MET A 226 11.88 30.83 -21.16
CA MET A 226 12.66 31.94 -20.60
C MET A 226 12.48 33.18 -21.48
N CYS A 227 12.28 34.34 -20.85
CA CYS A 227 12.16 35.62 -21.54
C CYS A 227 13.21 36.62 -21.06
N SER A 228 13.81 37.35 -21.99
CA SER A 228 14.66 38.50 -21.64
C SER A 228 13.77 39.69 -21.28
N PRO A 229 14.06 40.44 -20.20
CA PRO A 229 13.44 41.73 -20.01
C PRO A 229 13.79 42.62 -21.20
N VAL A 230 12.79 43.14 -21.90
CA VAL A 230 12.96 44.08 -23.01
C VAL A 230 13.29 45.44 -22.41
N SER A 231 14.43 46.03 -22.75
CA SER A 231 14.76 47.41 -22.36
C SER A 231 13.77 48.39 -23.02
N PRO A 232 13.10 49.29 -22.27
CA PRO A 232 12.14 50.26 -22.83
C PRO A 232 12.73 51.25 -23.84
N ASP A 233 14.06 51.38 -23.92
CA ASP A 233 14.74 52.45 -24.67
C ASP A 233 14.63 52.36 -26.20
N TRP A 234 13.98 51.32 -26.75
CA TRP A 234 13.93 51.06 -28.20
C TRP A 234 12.54 51.04 -28.84
N PHE A 235 11.45 51.36 -28.12
CA PHE A 235 10.10 51.36 -28.71
C PHE A 235 9.38 52.71 -28.59
N PRO A 236 8.81 53.25 -29.68
CA PRO A 236 7.97 54.45 -29.62
C PRO A 236 6.63 54.14 -28.90
N VAL A 237 6.16 55.12 -28.12
CA VAL A 237 5.13 55.10 -27.05
C VAL A 237 3.68 54.82 -27.52
N TRP A 238 3.46 53.98 -28.54
CA TRP A 238 2.13 53.78 -29.16
C TRP A 238 1.65 52.32 -29.18
N TRP A 239 2.27 51.42 -28.41
CA TRP A 239 1.96 49.97 -28.45
C TRP A 239 1.55 49.38 -27.09
N GLU A 240 0.57 49.99 -26.43
CA GLU A 240 0.02 49.44 -25.18
C GLU A 240 -1.09 48.42 -25.48
N HIS A 241 -0.77 47.12 -25.50
CA HIS A 241 -1.61 46.03 -24.92
C HIS A 241 -1.17 44.56 -25.15
N TRP A 242 0.05 44.26 -25.61
CA TRP A 242 0.44 42.84 -25.82
C TRP A 242 1.63 42.44 -24.97
N ASN A 243 1.42 41.41 -24.15
CA ASN A 243 2.39 40.64 -23.36
C ASN A 243 3.83 40.77 -23.86
N TRP A 244 4.66 41.44 -23.06
CA TRP A 244 6.06 41.67 -23.36
C TRP A 244 6.87 40.38 -23.18
N CYS A 245 6.90 39.54 -24.21
CA CYS A 245 7.81 38.40 -24.33
C CYS A 245 8.37 38.42 -25.75
N ALA A 246 9.62 38.89 -25.92
CA ALA A 246 10.32 38.72 -27.19
C ALA A 246 10.71 37.24 -27.35
N PRO A 247 10.57 36.63 -28.55
CA PRO A 247 11.08 35.30 -28.81
C PRO A 247 12.57 35.24 -28.48
N SER A 248 12.98 34.30 -27.62
CA SER A 248 14.40 34.10 -27.31
C SER A 248 15.18 33.78 -28.60
N PRO A 249 16.34 34.41 -28.87
CA PRO A 249 17.13 34.15 -30.07
C PRO A 249 17.82 32.77 -30.10
N TRP A 250 17.69 31.98 -29.04
CA TRP A 250 18.49 30.76 -28.83
C TRP A 250 17.82 29.54 -29.46
N PRO A 251 18.54 28.73 -30.26
CA PRO A 251 17.98 27.52 -30.82
C PRO A 251 17.77 26.45 -29.73
N PRO A 252 16.69 25.64 -29.81
CA PRO A 252 16.51 24.50 -28.90
C PRO A 252 17.69 23.53 -29.02
N ARG A 253 18.15 22.94 -27.90
CA ARG A 253 19.21 21.94 -27.94
C ARG A 253 18.76 20.75 -28.80
N ARG A 254 19.60 20.37 -29.78
CA ARG A 254 19.52 19.07 -30.44
C ARG A 254 19.81 17.99 -29.40
N ALA A 255 18.98 16.95 -29.38
CA ALA A 255 19.22 15.75 -28.60
C ALA A 255 20.62 15.18 -28.89
N PRO A 256 21.33 14.63 -27.88
CA PRO A 256 22.61 13.99 -28.13
C PRO A 256 22.40 12.78 -29.03
N HIS A 257 23.03 12.81 -30.22
CA HIS A 257 23.16 11.62 -31.05
C HIS A 257 24.04 10.62 -30.30
N GLY A 258 23.45 9.52 -29.85
CA GLY A 258 24.19 8.36 -29.37
C GLY A 258 24.99 7.75 -30.52
N GLY A 259 26.30 7.65 -30.33
CA GLY A 259 27.22 6.86 -31.15
C GLY A 259 27.40 5.46 -30.58
#